data_AF-A0A2C6AFY2-F1
#
_entry.id   AF-A0A2C6AFY2-F1
#
_cell.length_a   1.000
_cell.length_b   1.000
_cell.length_c   1.000
_cell.angle_alpha   90.00
_cell.angle_beta   90.00
_cell.angle_gamma   90.00
#
_symmetry.space_group_name_H-M   'P 1'
#
loop_
_entity.id
_entity.type
_entity.pdbx_description
1 polymer ?
#
loop_
_entity_poly.entity_id
_entity_poly.type
_entity_poly.pdbx_seq_one_letter_code
_entity_poly.pdbx_strand_id
1 'polypeptide(L)'
;MNDTNCPVQIPNFTHNGDCNLICKPADWKDLLVFFLGNYGAHAATVIGRPGQSSLTRAFSLVLALFFPGAGVLTGITAIASLALFAPTELTKAARAGALCIP
;
A
#
# COMPACT_ATOMS: atom_id res chain seq x y z
N MET A 1 -12.98 31.42 -9.41
CA MET A 1 -11.83 31.31 -8.50
C MET A 1 -10.69 32.08 -9.16
N ASN A 2 -10.16 33.12 -8.51
CA ASN A 2 -9.29 34.11 -9.15
C ASN A 2 -7.84 33.97 -8.65
N ASP A 3 -7.06 33.16 -9.36
CA ASP A 3 -5.67 32.83 -9.01
C ASP A 3 -4.73 34.05 -9.09
N THR A 4 -5.16 35.16 -9.71
CA THR A 4 -4.34 36.36 -9.93
C THR A 4 -4.04 37.16 -8.67
N ASN A 5 -4.70 36.87 -7.55
CA ASN A 5 -4.54 37.62 -6.29
C ASN A 5 -3.55 36.96 -5.31
N CYS A 6 -2.93 35.84 -5.69
CA CYS A 6 -1.98 35.17 -4.80
C CYS A 6 -0.65 35.93 -4.74
N PRO A 7 -0.06 36.09 -3.53
CA PRO A 7 1.14 36.92 -3.30
C PRO A 7 2.40 36.36 -3.97
N VAL A 8 2.41 35.06 -4.26
CA VAL A 8 3.50 34.37 -4.96
C VAL A 8 2.94 33.87 -6.27
N GLN A 9 3.49 34.32 -7.39
CA GLN A 9 3.16 33.84 -8.73
C GLN A 9 4.42 33.21 -9.31
N ILE A 10 4.38 31.91 -9.58
CA ILE A 10 5.52 31.17 -10.14
C ILE A 10 5.17 30.84 -11.60
N PRO A 11 6.04 31.16 -12.58
CA PRO A 11 5.76 30.85 -13.98
C PRO A 11 5.55 29.35 -14.16
N ASN A 12 4.49 28.97 -14.90
CA ASN A 12 4.10 27.59 -15.19
C ASN A 12 3.48 26.81 -14.01
N PHE A 13 3.07 27.48 -12.93
CA PHE A 13 2.31 26.91 -11.82
C PHE A 13 0.97 27.63 -11.63
N THR A 14 -0.01 26.96 -11.03
CA THR A 14 -1.36 27.49 -10.76
C THR A 14 -1.75 27.31 -9.29
N HIS A 15 -2.75 28.05 -8.83
CA HIS A 15 -3.19 28.01 -7.43
C HIS A 15 -4.56 27.37 -7.24
N ASN A 16 -5.33 27.15 -8.31
CA ASN A 16 -6.62 26.45 -8.28
C ASN A 16 -7.59 27.03 -7.23
N GLY A 17 -7.56 28.35 -7.03
CA GLY A 17 -8.37 29.08 -6.05
C GLY A 17 -7.84 29.12 -4.62
N ASP A 18 -6.75 28.43 -4.29
CA ASP A 18 -6.10 28.45 -2.97
C ASP A 18 -4.64 28.89 -3.07
N CYS A 19 -4.32 30.03 -2.49
CA CYS A 19 -2.95 30.56 -2.52
C CYS A 19 -1.94 29.75 -1.71
N ASN A 20 -2.38 28.80 -0.87
CA ASN A 20 -1.50 27.84 -0.19
C ASN A 20 -1.17 26.61 -1.05
N LEU A 21 -1.89 26.41 -2.16
CA LEU A 21 -1.70 25.29 -3.06
C LEU A 21 -0.87 25.74 -4.26
N ILE A 22 0.19 25.00 -4.59
CA ILE A 22 0.98 25.23 -5.80
C ILE A 22 0.82 24.00 -6.68
N CYS A 23 0.08 24.16 -7.78
CA CYS A 23 -0.16 23.12 -8.77
C CYS A 23 0.82 23.28 -9.92
N LYS A 24 1.43 22.17 -10.35
CA LYS A 24 2.20 22.13 -11.59
C LYS A 24 1.50 21.23 -12.61
N PRO A 25 1.58 21.52 -13.92
CA PRO A 25 1.19 20.55 -14.94
C PRO A 25 2.05 19.29 -14.76
N ALA A 26 1.40 18.14 -14.74
CA ALA A 26 2.08 16.87 -14.49
C ALA A 26 2.95 16.49 -15.71
N ASP A 27 4.24 16.27 -15.49
CA ASP A 27 5.14 15.71 -16.51
C ASP A 27 4.99 14.18 -16.54
N TRP A 28 5.27 13.55 -17.68
CA TRP A 28 5.22 12.09 -17.83
C TRP A 28 6.11 11.37 -16.80
N LYS A 29 7.25 11.99 -16.45
CA LYS A 29 8.14 11.50 -15.40
C LYS A 29 7.46 11.53 -14.03
N ASP A 30 6.70 12.58 -13.73
CA ASP A 30 5.96 12.68 -12.47
C ASP A 30 4.91 11.57 -12.37
N LEU A 31 4.19 11.30 -13.45
CA LEU A 31 3.22 10.20 -13.52
C LEU A 31 3.91 8.87 -13.27
N LEU A 32 5.00 8.58 -13.98
CA LEU A 32 5.74 7.33 -13.82
C LEU A 32 6.25 7.14 -12.39
N VAL A 33 6.89 8.15 -11.80
CA VAL A 33 7.40 8.07 -10.42
C VAL A 33 6.25 7.90 -9.44
N PHE A 34 5.15 8.62 -9.62
CA PHE A 34 3.97 8.49 -8.77
C PHE A 34 3.41 7.07 -8.80
N PHE A 35 3.15 6.51 -9.98
CA PHE A 35 2.59 5.16 -10.09
C PHE A 35 3.57 4.09 -9.62
N LEU A 36 4.85 4.14 -10.03
CA LEU A 36 5.86 3.18 -9.60
C LEU A 36 6.09 3.22 -8.09
N GLY A 37 6.15 4.42 -7.51
CA GLY A 37 6.29 4.59 -6.07
C GLY A 37 5.08 4.04 -5.31
N ASN A 38 3.87 4.34 -5.77
CA ASN A 38 2.64 3.87 -5.14
C ASN A 38 2.50 2.34 -5.23
N TYR A 39 2.74 1.78 -6.41
CA TYR A 39 2.68 0.34 -6.65
C TYR A 39 3.80 -0.44 -5.95
N GLY A 40 5.00 0.13 -5.91
CA GLY A 40 6.12 -0.41 -5.15
C GLY A 40 5.84 -0.41 -3.65
N ALA A 41 5.34 0.70 -3.10
CA ALA A 41 4.94 0.79 -1.70
C ALA A 41 3.82 -0.21 -1.37
N HIS A 42 2.82 -0.34 -2.25
CA HIS A 42 1.75 -1.31 -2.10
C HIS A 42 2.29 -2.73 -2.04
N ALA A 43 3.11 -3.14 -3.02
CA ALA A 43 3.75 -4.45 -3.06
C ALA A 43 4.60 -4.73 -1.81
N ALA A 44 5.32 -3.73 -1.29
CA ALA A 44 6.12 -3.85 -0.07
C ALA A 44 5.27 -4.12 1.18
N THR A 45 4.03 -3.62 1.22
CA THR A 45 3.12 -3.82 2.36
C THR A 45 2.29 -5.11 2.30
N VAL A 46 2.31 -5.84 1.18
CA VAL A 46 1.60 -7.12 1.08
C VAL A 46 2.25 -8.15 1.99
N ILE A 47 1.51 -8.57 3.02
CA ILE A 47 1.96 -9.58 3.98
C ILE A 47 1.96 -10.95 3.31
N GLY A 48 3.10 -11.63 3.33
CA GLY A 48 3.20 -13.04 2.97
C GLY A 48 2.75 -13.93 4.12
N ARG A 49 1.98 -14.98 3.85
CA ARG A 49 1.59 -15.97 4.88
C ARG A 49 2.73 -16.98 5.10
N PRO A 50 2.94 -17.46 6.34
CA PRO A 50 3.87 -18.56 6.59
C PRO A 50 3.49 -19.79 5.77
N GLY A 51 4.47 -20.46 5.15
CA GLY A 51 4.23 -21.64 4.31
C GLY A 51 3.54 -21.38 2.96
N GLN A 52 3.31 -20.11 2.59
CA GLN A 52 2.69 -19.77 1.31
C GLN A 52 3.63 -20.11 0.14
N SER A 53 3.09 -20.78 -0.88
CA SER A 53 3.85 -21.08 -2.10
C SER A 53 4.23 -19.80 -2.84
N SER A 54 5.37 -19.81 -3.54
CA SER A 54 5.83 -18.67 -4.36
C SER A 54 4.81 -18.26 -5.42
N LEU A 55 4.13 -19.24 -6.03
CA LEU A 55 3.07 -19.01 -7.03
C LEU A 55 1.88 -18.28 -6.40
N THR A 56 1.41 -18.76 -5.23
CA THR A 56 0.29 -18.13 -4.51
C THR A 56 0.67 -16.72 -4.05
N ARG A 57 1.92 -16.51 -3.61
CA ARG A 57 2.41 -15.18 -3.20
C ARG A 57 2.45 -14.20 -4.38
N ALA A 58 2.91 -14.65 -5.54
CA ALA A 58 2.89 -13.82 -6.76
C ALA A 58 1.47 -13.43 -7.16
N PHE A 59 0.52 -14.37 -7.10
CA PHE A 59 -0.88 -14.08 -7.38
C PHE A 59 -1.49 -13.09 -6.37
N SER A 60 -1.19 -13.24 -5.07
CA SER A 60 -1.61 -12.29 -4.04
C SER A 60 -1.05 -10.89 -4.25
N LEU A 61 0.22 -10.76 -4.66
CA LEU A 61 0.84 -9.48 -4.98
C LEU A 61 0.15 -8.81 -6.18
N VAL A 62 -0.10 -9.55 -7.26
CA VAL A 62 -0.83 -9.06 -8.42
C VAL A 62 -2.25 -8.60 -8.03
N LEU A 63 -2.98 -9.42 -7.28
CA LEU A 63 -4.34 -9.09 -6.85
C LEU A 63 -4.36 -7.83 -5.97
N ALA A 64 -3.39 -7.68 -5.06
CA ALA A 64 -3.28 -6.51 -4.21
C ALA A 64 -2.99 -5.25 -5.05
N LEU A 65 -2.11 -5.35 -6.06
CA LEU A 65 -1.76 -4.24 -6.96
C LEU A 65 -2.97 -3.67 -7.71
N PHE A 66 -3.86 -4.55 -8.18
CA PHE A 66 -5.07 -4.15 -8.93
C PHE A 66 -6.27 -3.87 -8.02
N PHE A 67 -6.28 -4.42 -6.80
CA PHE A 67 -7.37 -4.26 -5.85
C PHE A 67 -6.80 -3.87 -4.48
N PRO A 68 -6.60 -2.56 -4.22
CA PRO A 68 -5.83 -2.08 -3.07
C PRO A 68 -6.42 -2.44 -1.68
N GLY A 69 -7.61 -3.06 -1.62
CA GLY A 69 -8.20 -3.61 -0.41
C GLY A 69 -7.88 -5.09 -0.12
N ALA A 70 -7.38 -5.87 -1.08
CA ALA A 70 -7.17 -7.31 -0.91
C ALA A 70 -6.12 -7.63 0.17
N GLY A 71 -5.05 -6.82 0.25
CA GLY A 71 -4.01 -6.94 1.28
C GLY A 71 -4.54 -6.61 2.69
N VAL A 72 -5.49 -5.68 2.80
CA VAL A 72 -6.07 -5.23 4.08
C VAL A 72 -6.78 -6.38 4.79
N LEU A 73 -7.61 -7.16 4.07
CA LEU A 73 -8.28 -8.33 4.64
C LEU A 73 -7.27 -9.34 5.19
N THR A 74 -6.17 -9.57 4.46
CA THR A 74 -5.10 -10.47 4.92
C THR A 74 -4.43 -9.94 6.18
N GLY A 75 -4.12 -8.64 6.25
CA GLY A 75 -3.58 -8.01 7.45
C GLY A 75 -4.53 -8.08 8.65
N ILE A 76 -5.82 -7.79 8.45
CA ILE A 76 -6.85 -7.91 9.50
C ILE A 76 -6.91 -9.34 10.02
N THR A 77 -6.93 -10.36 9.14
CA THR A 77 -6.95 -11.75 9.59
C THR A 77 -5.69 -12.14 10.38
N ALA A 78 -4.52 -11.61 9.99
CA ALA A 78 -3.27 -11.85 10.71
C ALA A 78 -3.27 -11.22 12.09
N ILE A 79 -3.77 -9.98 12.24
CA ILE A 79 -3.90 -9.28 13.52
C ILE A 79 -4.94 -9.98 14.41
N ALA A 80 -6.11 -10.28 13.85
CA ALA A 80 -7.22 -10.94 14.55
C ALA A 80 -6.87 -12.36 15.01
N SER A 81 -5.86 -13.01 14.41
CA SER A 81 -5.37 -14.31 14.87
C SER A 81 -4.85 -14.30 16.30
N LEU A 82 -4.39 -13.12 16.79
CA LEU A 82 -3.78 -12.95 18.12
C LEU A 82 -2.68 -14.00 18.37
N ALA A 83 -1.95 -14.40 17.32
CA ALA A 83 -0.95 -15.45 17.39
C ALA A 83 0.15 -15.15 18.42
N LEU A 84 0.53 -13.88 18.59
CA LEU A 84 1.51 -13.43 19.59
C LEU A 84 1.10 -13.74 21.03
N PHE A 85 -0.20 -13.86 21.31
CA PHE A 85 -0.74 -14.12 22.65
C PHE A 85 -1.08 -15.60 22.88
N ALA A 86 -0.60 -16.49 22.01
CA ALA A 86 -0.81 -17.92 22.17
C ALA A 86 0.04 -18.49 23.32
N PRO A 87 -0.49 -19.46 24.10
CA PRO A 87 0.18 -19.99 25.29
C PRO A 87 1.33 -20.96 24.98
N THR A 88 1.32 -21.58 23.79
CA THR A 88 2.35 -22.54 23.37
C THR A 88 2.82 -22.22 21.96
N GLU A 89 4.06 -22.58 21.63
CA GLU A 89 4.63 -22.39 20.28
C GLU A 89 3.81 -23.14 19.21
N LEU A 90 3.24 -24.30 19.54
CA LEU A 90 2.35 -25.02 18.62
C LEU A 90 1.05 -24.24 18.34
N THR A 91 0.45 -23.66 19.38
CA THR A 91 -0.77 -22.85 19.24
C THR A 91 -0.49 -21.53 18.52
N LYS A 92 0.70 -20.96 18.75
CA LYS A 92 1.20 -19.77 18.05
C LYS A 92 1.38 -20.04 16.56
N ALA A 93 2.04 -21.14 16.22
CA ALA A 93 2.20 -21.58 14.84
C ALA A 93 0.84 -21.87 14.18
N ALA A 94 -0.09 -22.52 14.89
CA ALA A 94 -1.44 -22.79 14.40
C ALA A 94 -2.19 -21.48 14.07
N ARG A 95 -2.23 -20.53 15.02
CA ARG A 95 -2.91 -19.23 14.86
C ARG A 95 -2.27 -18.38 13.76
N ALA A 96 -0.95 -18.45 13.59
CA ALA A 96 -0.24 -17.78 12.52
C ALA A 96 -0.39 -18.45 11.14
N GLY A 97 -1.04 -19.62 11.06
CA GLY A 97 -1.12 -20.41 9.82
C GLY A 97 0.23 -21.02 9.42
N ALA A 98 1.16 -21.15 10.36
CA ALA A 98 2.51 -21.66 10.17
C ALA A 98 2.67 -23.14 10.59
N LEU A 99 1.58 -23.88 10.69
CA LEU A 99 1.63 -25.28 11.11
C LEU A 99 2.12 -26.14 9.93
N CYS A 100 3.34 -26.66 10.04
CA CYS A 100 3.81 -27.69 9.13
C CYS A 100 3.19 -29.02 9.55
N ILE A 101 2.28 -29.56 8.75
CA ILE A 101 1.81 -30.94 8.89
C ILE A 101 2.77 -31.80 8.04
N PRO A 102 3.45 -32.80 8.63
CA PRO A 102 4.23 -33.76 7.85
C PRO A 102 3.35 -34.62 6.94
#